data_AF-A0A3C1P0V2-F1
#
_entry.id   AF-A0A3C1P0V2-F1
#
_cell.length_a   1.000
_cell.length_b   1.000
_cell.length_c   1.000
_cell.angle_alpha   90.00
_cell.angle_beta   90.00
_cell.angle_gamma   90.00
#
_symmetry.space_group_name_H-M   'P 1'
#
loop_
_entity.id
_entity.type
_entity.pdbx_description
1 polymer ?
#
loop_
_entity_poly.entity_id
_entity_poly.type
_entity_poly.pdbx_seq_one_letter_code
_entity_poly.pdbx_strand_id
1 'polypeptide(L)' 'MRQSTPEIWFLTGSQTLYGPEVLAQVAEQSRDVVAALEASGALPARLVWKPVLAGADAIRAACIEASV' A
#
# COMPACT_ATOMS: atom_id res chain seq x y z
N MET A 1 16.22 -7.27 24.25
CA MET A 1 15.90 -6.22 23.25
C MET A 1 14.50 -6.51 22.74
N ARG A 2 13.55 -5.56 22.81
CA ARG A 2 12.24 -5.75 22.15
C ARG A 2 12.51 -5.73 20.65
N GLN A 3 12.35 -6.87 19.98
CA GLN A 3 12.33 -6.89 18.52
C GLN A 3 10.96 -6.41 18.09
N SER A 4 10.87 -5.18 17.58
CA SER A 4 9.69 -4.75 16.84
C SER A 4 9.78 -5.34 15.43
N THR A 5 8.72 -6.01 14.98
CA THR A 5 8.62 -6.49 13.61
C THR A 5 8.70 -5.29 12.66
N PRO A 6 9.64 -5.26 11.70
CA PRO A 6 9.74 -4.17 10.74
C PRO A 6 8.46 -4.11 9.89
N GLU A 7 8.12 -2.92 9.41
CA GLU A 7 6.95 -2.70 8.56
C GLU A 7 7.37 -2.35 7.14
N ILE A 8 6.65 -2.87 6.16
CA ILE A 8 6.82 -2.53 4.74
C ILE A 8 5.48 -1.98 4.26
N TRP A 9 5.49 -0.81 3.62
CA TRP A 9 4.26 -0.24 3.07
C TRP A 9 4.04 -0.69 1.62
N PHE A 10 2.84 -1.18 1.34
CA PHE A 10 2.40 -1.54 0.00
C PHE A 10 1.64 -0.37 -0.61
N LEU A 11 2.29 0.33 -1.55
CA LEU A 11 1.74 1.48 -2.25
C LEU A 11 1.26 1.07 -3.64
N THR A 12 0.02 1.42 -3.98
CA THR A 12 -0.54 1.19 -5.33
C THR A 12 -0.79 2.52 -6.02
N GLY A 13 -0.22 2.71 -7.20
CA GLY A 13 -0.42 3.90 -8.03
C GLY A 13 -1.57 3.74 -9.02
N SER A 14 -2.30 4.83 -9.29
CA SER A 14 -3.30 4.92 -10.35
C SER A 14 -3.45 6.38 -10.81
N GLN A 15 -4.53 6.72 -11.52
CA GLN A 15 -4.83 8.10 -11.95
C GLN A 15 -6.32 8.41 -11.78
N THR A 16 -6.61 9.66 -11.40
CA THR A 16 -8.00 10.16 -11.29
C THR A 16 -8.76 10.11 -12.61
N LEU A 17 -8.04 10.17 -13.73
CA LEU A 17 -8.61 10.12 -15.09
C LEU A 17 -9.35 8.82 -15.41
N TYR A 18 -9.09 7.74 -14.66
CA TYR A 18 -9.76 6.45 -14.86
C TYR A 18 -11.12 6.36 -14.17
N GLY A 19 -11.50 7.36 -13.37
CA GLY A 19 -12.79 7.41 -12.69
C GLY A 19 -12.85 6.58 -11.40
N PRO A 20 -13.90 6.81 -10.58
CA PRO A 20 -13.99 6.26 -9.23
C PRO A 20 -14.16 4.73 -9.19
N GLU A 21 -14.83 4.14 -10.18
CA GLU A 21 -15.03 2.68 -10.25
C GLU A 21 -13.71 1.95 -10.45
N VAL A 22 -12.86 2.44 -11.35
CA VAL A 22 -11.53 1.87 -11.59
C VAL A 22 -10.65 2.03 -10.35
N LEU A 23 -10.69 3.18 -9.69
CA LEU A 23 -9.94 3.38 -8.44
C LEU A 23 -10.41 2.45 -7.32
N ALA A 24 -11.72 2.18 -7.21
CA ALA A 24 -12.26 1.23 -6.25
C ALA A 24 -11.80 -0.20 -6.54
N GLN A 25 -11.84 -0.61 -7.82
CA GLN A 25 -11.36 -1.93 -8.24
C GLN A 25 -9.87 -2.11 -7.96
N VAL A 26 -9.04 -1.10 -8.25
CA VAL A 26 -7.60 -1.13 -7.93
C VAL A 26 -7.37 -1.23 -6.41
N ALA A 27 -8.19 -0.54 -5.61
CA ALA A 27 -8.11 -0.62 -4.16
C ALA A 27 -8.52 -2.00 -3.62
N GLU A 28 -9.49 -2.67 -4.23
CA GLU A 28 -9.88 -4.04 -3.90
C GLU A 28 -8.76 -5.03 -4.24
N GLN A 29 -8.34 -5.05 -5.50
CA GLN A 29 -7.30 -5.97 -6.00
C GLN A 29 -5.96 -5.81 -5.26
N SER A 30 -5.58 -4.57 -4.93
CA SER A 30 -4.35 -4.34 -4.15
C SER A 30 -4.43 -4.87 -2.72
N ARG A 31 -5.62 -4.88 -2.09
CA ARG A 31 -5.81 -5.52 -0.78
C ARG A 31 -5.72 -7.03 -0.89
N ASP A 32 -6.25 -7.63 -1.95
CA ASP A 32 -6.15 -9.08 -2.19
C ASP A 32 -4.69 -9.51 -2.35
N VAL A 33 -3.88 -8.72 -3.06
CA VAL A 33 -2.44 -8.96 -3.18
C VAL A 33 -1.75 -8.91 -1.81
N VAL A 34 -2.04 -7.90 -0.98
CA VAL A 34 -1.48 -7.80 0.37
C VAL A 34 -1.90 -9.00 1.22
N ALA A 35 -3.18 -9.38 1.21
CA ALA A 35 -3.68 -10.52 1.96
C ALA A 35 -3.02 -11.84 1.53
N ALA A 36 -2.83 -12.05 0.22
CA ALA A 36 -2.14 -13.23 -0.30
C ALA A 36 -0.65 -13.27 0.13
N LEU A 37 0.02 -12.12 0.09
CA LEU A 37 1.42 -12.00 0.54
C LEU A 37 1.55 -12.25 2.05
N GLU A 38 0.65 -11.72 2.86
CA GLU A 38 0.62 -11.98 4.31
C GLU A 38 0.32 -13.47 4.60
N ALA A 39 -0.67 -14.05 3.92
CA ALA A 39 -1.04 -15.46 4.09
C ALA A 39 0.07 -16.43 3.67
N SER A 40 1.00 -16.01 2.82
CA SER A 40 2.15 -16.84 2.42
C SER A 40 3.12 -17.14 3.57
N GLY A 41 3.14 -16.32 4.62
CA GLY A 41 4.10 -16.43 5.72
C GLY A 41 5.57 -16.20 5.31
N ALA A 42 5.83 -15.79 4.07
CA ALA A 42 7.18 -15.64 3.53
C ALA A 42 7.83 -14.29 3.85
N LEU A 43 7.08 -13.33 4.39
CA LEU A 43 7.56 -11.98 4.66
C LEU A 43 8.19 -11.90 6.06
N PRO A 44 9.45 -11.41 6.20
CA PRO A 44 10.08 -11.18 7.50
C PRO A 44 9.60 -9.88 8.17
N ALA A 45 8.55 -9.25 7.64
CA ALA A 45 8.06 -7.92 8.01
C ALA A 45 6.52 -7.88 7.92
N ARG A 46 5.91 -6.97 8.67
CA ARG A 46 4.47 -6.68 8.58
C ARG A 46 4.21 -5.87 7.32
N LEU A 47 3.29 -6.33 6.47
CA LEU A 47 2.89 -5.58 5.28
C LEU A 47 1.77 -4.60 5.65
N VAL A 48 1.88 -3.35 5.20
CA VAL A 48 0.92 -2.29 5.50
C VAL A 48 0.37 -1.76 4.19
N TRP A 49 -0.86 -2.14 3.85
CA TRP A 49 -1.55 -1.55 2.71
C TRP A 49 -1.84 -0.07 2.94
N LYS A 50 -1.59 0.77 1.94
CA LYS A 50 -1.97 2.19 1.94
C LYS A 50 -2.96 2.49 0.81
N PRO A 51 -3.81 3.52 0.95
CA PRO A 51 -4.76 3.91 -0.09
C PRO A 51 -4.10 4.16 -1.46
N VAL A 52 -4.87 3.95 -2.53
CA VAL A 52 -4.42 4.17 -3.91
C VAL A 52 -3.99 5.62 -4.10
N LEU A 53 -2.78 5.81 -4.63
CA LEU A 53 -2.18 7.11 -4.88
C LEU A 53 -2.47 7.53 -6.32
N ALA A 54 -3.29 8.56 -6.50
CA ALA A 54 -3.79 8.98 -7.81
C ALA A 54 -3.26 10.36 -8.27
N GLY A 55 -2.16 10.83 -7.69
CA GLY A 55 -1.55 12.13 -8.02
C GLY A 55 -0.24 12.40 -7.30
N ALA A 56 0.53 13.36 -7.81
CA ALA A 56 1.86 13.69 -7.32
C ALA A 56 1.87 14.11 -5.84
N ASP A 57 0.88 14.90 -5.40
CA ASP A 57 0.79 15.36 -4.01
C ASP A 57 0.57 14.21 -3.03
N ALA A 58 -0.30 13.26 -3.38
CA ALA A 58 -0.56 12.07 -2.57
C ALA A 58 0.68 11.17 -2.49
N ILE A 59 1.40 10.99 -3.61
CA ILE A 59 2.66 10.24 -3.64
C ILE A 59 3.71 10.91 -2.74
N ARG A 60 3.89 12.22 -2.89
CA ARG A 60 4.85 12.99 -2.09
C ARG A 60 4.53 12.90 -0.60
N ALA A 61 3.26 13.03 -0.23
CA ALA A 61 2.82 12.89 1.16
C ALA A 61 3.14 11.50 1.72
N ALA A 62 2.84 10.43 0.97
CA ALA A 62 3.15 9.06 1.40
C ALA A 62 4.66 8.83 1.59
N CYS A 63 5.50 9.37 0.70
CA CYS A 63 6.96 9.28 0.84
C CYS A 63 7.48 10.01 2.09
N ILE A 64 6.93 11.19 2.39
CA ILE A 64 7.29 11.95 3.60
C ILE A 64 6.85 11.18 4.85
N GLU A 65 5.62 10.65 4.86
CA GLU A 65 5.08 9.86 5.97
C GLU A 65 5.89 8.57 6.21
N ALA A 66 6.46 7.97 5.17
CA ALA A 66 7.31 6.77 5.29
C ALA A 66 8.75 7.07 5.75
N SER A 67 9.17 8.34 5.78
CA SER A 67 10.54 8.75 6.09
C SER A 67 10.74 9.13 7.56
N VAL A 68 9.67 9.09 8.37
CA VAL A 68 9.66 9.41 9.81
C VAL A 68 9.57 8.16 10.66
#